data_AF-A0AAD9K7Q0-F1
#
_entry.id   AF-A0AAD9K7Q0-F1
#
_cell.length_a   1.000
_cell.length_b   1.000
_cell.length_c   1.000
_cell.angle_alpha   90.00
_cell.angle_beta   90.00
_cell.angle_gamma   90.00
#
_symmetry.space_group_name_H-M   'P 1'
#
loop_
_entity.id
_entity.type
_entity.pdbx_description
1 polymer ?
#
loop_
_entity_poly.entity_id
_entity_poly.type
_entity_poly.pdbx_seq_one_letter_code
_entity_poly.pdbx_strand_id
1 'polypeptide(L)'
;MSERKFDHGSPIMETGLQFGSTSFGPRTNASEESSDDSTEAYREKVENLKDLIGNLNRQLNSEKIRAQAIDTVTNLLQEERKLNRKLEDELNRCKDELKALKGRQFRMDPSEMDQQSSELESVKNENISLMNELRYLSIDPAKMDEILKECDLLKMKMSDLSTELTQLKEENLRMKQILAMSSEEKQCEISKLIGQLDETKQKGKLNDVLFKSLSDQIQVLQRRLHQTDATCQQLLFELKQHRTQANQGGGSGTAGMAGTSAPTLPSFVQTEMNIPSLGINHVASEERVKVLEAQLKEVNQKWKEYDSKRNTEFDELKQELQKKNQKLAEASSQLSEKQQEEIDRLLLQYKRQIDGIETDKEKLLDENRKLRVELNTLVKDNEKVENRLKSLLRQKQNKTSEGVSSSSSEEIQLLQWQVRTFGEDFQQEKSDRERAEQHVKDLEKQINAFKIRLSSMERERRNWQRQHHYRSNTGLIQCDDDNDIDIDAVEMPQPSSPPLILTGRGLYQSDCGEGLDEVDQTSDDVIRCPECLTEFPKSCHSDLLRHMNKCLK
;
A
#
# COMPACT_ATOMS: atom_id res chain seq x y z
N MET A 1 -44.03 8.44 14.77
CA MET A 1 -44.71 8.25 13.47
C MET A 1 -44.26 6.93 12.90
N SER A 2 -45.19 5.98 12.89
CA SER A 2 -45.29 4.72 12.12
C SER A 2 -44.04 3.86 11.90
N GLU A 3 -43.87 2.89 12.80
CA GLU A 3 -43.10 1.65 12.60
C GLU A 3 -43.77 0.78 11.52
N ARG A 4 -43.00 0.29 10.54
CA ARG A 4 -43.43 -0.79 9.64
C ARG A 4 -42.68 -2.06 9.99
N LYS A 5 -43.44 -3.04 10.50
CA LYS A 5 -43.05 -4.45 10.61
C LYS A 5 -42.98 -5.06 9.20
N PHE A 6 -41.90 -5.76 8.90
CA PHE A 6 -41.82 -6.66 7.75
C PHE A 6 -41.89 -8.10 8.28
N ASP A 7 -43.01 -8.77 7.98
CA ASP A 7 -43.19 -10.21 8.17
C ASP A 7 -42.50 -10.96 7.01
N HIS A 8 -41.65 -11.92 7.33
CA HIS A 8 -41.14 -12.91 6.39
C HIS A 8 -41.93 -14.21 6.53
N GLY A 9 -42.85 -14.45 5.58
CA GLY A 9 -43.42 -15.76 5.32
C GLY A 9 -42.80 -16.37 4.07
N SER A 10 -42.02 -17.44 4.24
CA SER A 10 -41.61 -18.33 3.15
C SER A 10 -42.33 -19.68 3.29
N PRO A 11 -42.98 -20.20 2.25
CA PRO A 11 -43.64 -21.50 2.30
C PRO A 11 -42.66 -22.63 1.97
N ILE A 12 -42.72 -23.67 2.79
CA ILE A 12 -42.06 -24.96 2.60
C ILE A 12 -42.87 -25.77 1.58
N MET A 13 -42.24 -26.18 0.47
CA MET A 13 -42.78 -27.17 -0.47
C MET A 13 -42.00 -28.47 -0.28
N GLU A 14 -42.63 -29.44 0.37
CA GLU A 14 -42.23 -30.84 0.40
C GLU A 14 -42.65 -31.52 -0.92
N THR A 15 -41.69 -32.11 -1.64
CA THR A 15 -42.00 -33.09 -2.69
C THR A 15 -41.40 -34.44 -2.32
N GLY A 16 -42.28 -35.34 -1.87
CA GLY A 16 -41.97 -36.74 -1.65
C GLY A 16 -41.77 -37.49 -2.97
N LEU A 17 -40.81 -38.42 -2.98
CA LEU A 17 -40.64 -39.41 -4.04
C LEU A 17 -40.56 -40.81 -3.42
N GLN A 18 -41.47 -41.65 -3.89
CA GLN A 18 -41.75 -43.02 -3.49
C GLN A 18 -40.62 -43.99 -3.91
N PHE A 19 -40.26 -44.91 -3.02
CA PHE A 19 -39.47 -46.09 -3.35
C PHE A 19 -40.37 -47.16 -4.00
N GLY A 20 -40.02 -47.58 -5.21
CA GLY A 20 -40.60 -48.74 -5.91
C GLY A 20 -39.56 -49.84 -6.09
N SER A 21 -39.90 -51.05 -5.66
CA SER A 21 -39.10 -52.28 -5.75
C SER A 21 -39.49 -53.10 -6.98
N THR A 22 -38.51 -53.66 -7.72
CA THR A 22 -38.61 -54.86 -8.61
C THR A 22 -37.21 -55.17 -9.18
N SER A 23 -36.53 -56.26 -8.81
CA SER A 23 -36.57 -57.66 -9.30
C SER A 23 -35.57 -57.98 -10.44
N PHE A 24 -34.90 -59.14 -10.30
CA PHE A 24 -33.70 -59.64 -10.99
C PHE A 24 -33.85 -60.13 -12.46
N GLY A 25 -32.80 -59.87 -13.27
CA GLY A 25 -32.19 -60.76 -14.30
C GLY A 25 -32.54 -60.54 -15.80
N PRO A 26 -31.72 -60.99 -16.78
CA PRO A 26 -30.27 -61.24 -16.85
C PRO A 26 -29.53 -60.39 -17.93
N ARG A 27 -28.20 -60.31 -17.81
CA ARG A 27 -27.29 -59.54 -18.69
C ARG A 27 -27.09 -60.19 -20.07
N THR A 28 -27.13 -59.38 -21.13
CA THR A 28 -26.48 -59.64 -22.42
C THR A 28 -25.51 -58.50 -22.73
N ASN A 29 -24.24 -58.84 -22.91
CA ASN A 29 -23.12 -57.92 -23.16
C ASN A 29 -23.18 -57.38 -24.60
N ALA A 30 -23.55 -56.11 -24.76
CA ALA A 30 -23.38 -55.32 -25.99
C ALA A 30 -23.48 -53.82 -25.68
N SER A 31 -22.67 -53.30 -24.74
CA SER A 31 -22.81 -51.88 -24.32
C SER A 31 -21.53 -51.20 -23.83
N GLU A 32 -20.34 -51.78 -24.02
CA GLU A 32 -19.12 -51.19 -23.43
C GLU A 32 -18.70 -49.87 -24.10
N GLU A 33 -19.05 -49.60 -25.36
CA GLU A 33 -18.77 -48.30 -26.00
C GLU A 33 -19.82 -47.20 -25.72
N SER A 34 -21.05 -47.56 -25.29
CA SER A 34 -22.11 -46.57 -24.96
C SER A 34 -22.09 -46.15 -23.48
N SER A 35 -21.43 -46.94 -22.63
CA SER A 35 -21.31 -46.65 -21.20
C SER A 35 -20.39 -45.47 -20.94
N ASP A 36 -19.29 -45.36 -21.70
CA ASP A 36 -18.26 -44.35 -21.44
C ASP A 36 -18.74 -42.92 -21.71
N ASP A 37 -19.51 -42.69 -22.78
CA ASP A 37 -20.15 -41.40 -23.06
C ASP A 37 -21.14 -40.98 -21.97
N SER A 38 -21.89 -41.94 -21.42
CA SER A 38 -22.80 -41.70 -20.30
C SER A 38 -22.02 -41.31 -19.04
N THR A 39 -20.90 -42.00 -18.75
CA THR A 39 -20.06 -41.67 -17.60
C THR A 39 -19.39 -40.29 -17.73
N GLU A 40 -18.99 -39.88 -18.94
CA GLU A 40 -18.42 -38.56 -19.19
C GLU A 40 -19.47 -37.46 -18.98
N ALA A 41 -20.70 -37.67 -19.48
CA ALA A 41 -21.81 -36.74 -19.25
C ALA A 41 -22.18 -36.60 -17.75
N TYR A 42 -22.04 -37.67 -16.95
CA TYR A 42 -22.20 -37.58 -15.50
C TYR A 42 -21.02 -36.88 -14.83
N ARG A 43 -19.78 -37.11 -15.29
CA ARG A 43 -18.59 -36.39 -14.79
C ARG A 43 -18.73 -34.89 -15.00
N GLU A 44 -19.13 -34.47 -16.20
CA GLU A 44 -19.35 -33.06 -16.54
C GLU A 44 -20.47 -32.44 -15.68
N LYS A 45 -21.59 -33.16 -15.48
CA LYS A 45 -22.65 -32.69 -14.58
C LYS A 45 -22.18 -32.54 -13.13
N VAL A 46 -21.38 -33.48 -12.64
CA VAL A 46 -20.81 -33.41 -11.29
C VAL A 46 -19.85 -32.22 -11.17
N GLU A 47 -19.04 -31.95 -12.19
CA GLU A 47 -18.13 -30.80 -12.18
C GLU A 47 -18.89 -29.47 -12.23
N ASN A 48 -19.91 -29.37 -13.09
CA ASN A 48 -20.82 -28.22 -13.12
C ASN A 48 -21.55 -27.99 -11.78
N LEU A 49 -21.96 -29.07 -11.09
CA LEU A 49 -22.55 -28.98 -9.75
C LEU A 49 -21.54 -28.52 -8.70
N LYS A 50 -20.28 -29.00 -8.77
CA LYS A 50 -19.21 -28.51 -7.88
C LYS A 50 -18.95 -27.03 -8.09
N ASP A 51 -18.90 -26.57 -9.33
CA ASP A 51 -18.71 -25.16 -9.66
C ASP A 51 -19.88 -24.31 -9.15
N LEU A 52 -21.12 -24.79 -9.31
CA LEU A 52 -22.30 -24.13 -8.77
C LEU A 52 -22.27 -24.05 -7.24
N ILE A 53 -21.91 -25.15 -6.55
CA ILE A 53 -21.75 -25.17 -5.10
C ILE A 53 -20.63 -24.19 -4.67
N GLY A 54 -19.51 -24.17 -5.39
CA GLY A 54 -18.43 -23.22 -5.17
C GLY A 54 -18.86 -21.77 -5.35
N ASN A 55 -19.70 -21.48 -6.35
CA ASN A 55 -20.28 -20.16 -6.57
C ASN A 55 -21.24 -19.76 -5.45
N LEU A 56 -22.15 -20.65 -5.05
CA LEU A 56 -23.09 -20.40 -3.96
C LEU A 56 -22.36 -20.21 -2.63
N ASN A 57 -21.29 -20.96 -2.37
CA ASN A 57 -20.50 -20.81 -1.15
C ASN A 57 -19.75 -19.47 -1.13
N ARG A 58 -19.23 -19.01 -2.28
CA ARG A 58 -18.65 -17.67 -2.43
C ARG A 58 -19.68 -16.57 -2.17
N GLN A 59 -20.89 -16.71 -2.71
CA GLN A 59 -22.00 -15.77 -2.47
C GLN A 59 -22.41 -15.74 -1.00
N LEU A 60 -22.56 -16.91 -0.37
CA LEU A 60 -22.87 -17.03 1.05
C LEU A 60 -21.81 -16.33 1.91
N ASN A 61 -20.53 -16.51 1.61
CA ASN A 61 -19.46 -15.84 2.33
C ASN A 61 -19.49 -14.31 2.13
N SER A 62 -19.79 -13.84 0.91
CA SER A 62 -19.98 -12.41 0.62
C SER A 62 -21.14 -11.80 1.42
N GLU A 63 -22.27 -12.51 1.51
CA GLU A 63 -23.42 -12.06 2.31
C GLU A 63 -23.10 -12.08 3.81
N LYS A 64 -22.34 -13.07 4.29
CA LYS A 64 -21.91 -13.13 5.69
C LYS A 64 -21.02 -11.94 6.07
N ILE A 65 -20.07 -11.58 5.20
CA ILE A 65 -19.23 -10.39 5.38
C ILE A 65 -20.09 -9.12 5.40
N ARG A 66 -21.07 -9.01 4.51
CA ARG A 66 -22.01 -7.87 4.48
C ARG A 66 -22.86 -7.79 5.74
N ALA A 67 -23.37 -8.91 6.25
CA ALA A 67 -24.11 -8.95 7.51
C ALA A 67 -23.25 -8.49 8.69
N GLN A 68 -22.01 -8.98 8.78
CA GLN A 68 -21.05 -8.52 9.81
C GLN A 68 -20.76 -7.02 9.70
N ALA A 69 -20.66 -6.48 8.49
CA ALA A 69 -20.48 -5.04 8.28
C ALA A 69 -21.71 -4.22 8.73
N ILE A 70 -22.92 -4.76 8.57
CA ILE A 70 -24.15 -4.12 9.07
C ILE A 70 -24.16 -4.13 10.61
N ASP A 71 -23.73 -5.23 11.24
CA ASP A 71 -23.64 -5.34 12.70
C ASP A 71 -22.63 -4.33 13.27
N THR A 72 -21.46 -4.18 12.65
CA THR A 72 -20.46 -3.19 13.09
C THR A 72 -20.98 -1.76 12.97
N VAL A 73 -21.61 -1.41 11.85
CA VAL A 73 -22.23 -0.08 11.67
C VAL A 73 -23.35 0.15 12.68
N THR A 74 -24.15 -0.86 12.99
CA THR A 74 -25.22 -0.78 13.98
C THR A 74 -24.65 -0.52 15.38
N ASN A 75 -23.55 -1.18 15.74
CA ASN A 75 -22.86 -0.95 17.01
C ASN A 75 -22.30 0.46 17.11
N LEU A 76 -21.61 0.94 16.07
CA LEU A 76 -21.08 2.30 16.01
C LEU A 76 -22.20 3.34 16.13
N LEU A 77 -23.33 3.13 15.45
CA LEU A 77 -24.49 4.01 15.57
C LEU A 77 -25.08 4.04 16.99
N GLN A 78 -25.08 2.90 17.69
CA GLN A 78 -25.51 2.85 19.09
C GLN A 78 -24.55 3.57 20.03
N GLU A 79 -23.23 3.48 19.79
CA GLU A 79 -22.21 4.20 20.54
C GLU A 79 -22.34 5.72 20.36
N GLU A 80 -22.49 6.18 19.12
CA GLU A 80 -22.78 7.57 18.78
C GLU A 80 -24.03 8.10 19.51
N ARG A 81 -25.11 7.30 19.55
CA ARG A 81 -26.32 7.66 20.30
C ARG A 81 -26.11 7.69 21.82
N LYS A 82 -25.19 6.90 22.37
CA LYS A 82 -24.85 6.97 23.81
C LYS A 82 -24.01 8.20 24.12
N LEU A 83 -23.05 8.55 23.26
CA LEU A 83 -22.22 9.74 23.41
C LEU A 83 -23.04 11.03 23.29
N ASN A 84 -23.92 11.12 22.30
CA ASN A 84 -24.81 12.27 22.15
C ASN A 84 -25.70 12.48 23.38
N ARG A 85 -26.23 11.42 23.98
CA ARG A 85 -26.99 11.52 25.24
C ARG A 85 -26.15 12.05 26.39
N LYS A 86 -24.90 11.58 26.54
CA LYS A 86 -23.99 12.11 27.57
C LYS A 86 -23.70 13.59 27.38
N LEU A 87 -23.45 14.03 26.14
CA LEU A 87 -23.23 15.44 25.82
C LEU A 87 -24.48 16.30 26.09
N GLU A 88 -25.68 15.78 25.79
CA GLU A 88 -26.94 16.45 26.14
C GLU A 88 -27.11 16.59 27.65
N ASP A 89 -26.79 15.56 28.42
CA ASP A 89 -26.84 15.59 29.89
C ASP A 89 -25.84 16.59 30.48
N GLU A 90 -24.61 16.64 29.96
CA GLU A 90 -23.60 17.63 30.35
C GLU A 90 -24.03 19.05 29.98
N LEU A 91 -24.58 19.25 28.78
CA LEU A 91 -25.09 20.55 28.36
C LEU A 91 -26.23 21.02 29.26
N ASN A 92 -27.13 20.11 29.65
CA ASN A 92 -28.23 20.43 30.56
C ASN A 92 -27.71 20.77 31.96
N ARG A 93 -26.70 20.04 32.46
CA ARG A 93 -26.03 20.36 33.72
C ARG A 93 -25.42 21.77 33.70
N CYS A 94 -24.64 22.08 32.67
CA CYS A 94 -24.05 23.42 32.50
C CYS A 94 -25.12 24.51 32.40
N LYS A 95 -26.23 24.25 31.70
CA LYS A 95 -27.36 25.19 31.62
C LYS A 95 -28.01 25.43 32.98
N ASP A 96 -28.16 24.39 33.80
CA ASP A 96 -28.76 24.51 35.13
C ASP A 96 -27.80 25.20 36.12
N GLU A 97 -26.51 24.96 36.02
CA GLU A 97 -25.47 25.71 36.74
C GLU A 97 -25.49 27.19 36.36
N LEU A 98 -25.59 27.52 35.07
CA LEU A 98 -25.74 28.90 34.61
C LEU A 98 -27.01 29.56 35.14
N LYS A 99 -28.14 28.86 35.17
CA LYS A 99 -29.38 29.37 35.79
C LYS A 99 -29.19 29.59 37.29
N ALA A 100 -28.52 28.69 37.99
CA ALA A 100 -28.25 28.81 39.41
C ALA A 100 -27.33 30.00 39.72
N LEU A 101 -26.26 30.20 38.94
CA LEU A 101 -25.37 31.35 39.06
C LEU A 101 -26.09 32.66 38.75
N LYS A 102 -26.89 32.71 37.68
CA LYS A 102 -27.71 33.88 37.34
C LYS A 102 -28.75 34.18 38.43
N GLY A 103 -29.33 33.15 39.03
CA GLY A 103 -30.25 33.28 40.16
C GLY A 103 -29.58 33.76 41.44
N ARG A 104 -28.32 33.38 41.69
CA ARG A 104 -27.51 33.88 42.82
C ARG A 104 -27.09 35.33 42.60
N GLN A 105 -26.65 35.68 41.38
CA GLN A 105 -26.31 37.04 41.00
C GLN A 105 -27.48 38.02 41.21
N PHE A 106 -28.71 37.57 40.97
CA PHE A 106 -29.91 38.39 41.22
C PHE A 106 -30.27 38.56 42.71
N ARG A 107 -29.73 37.71 43.60
CA ARG A 107 -30.02 37.72 45.05
C ARG A 107 -28.91 38.34 45.90
N MET A 108 -27.81 38.78 45.29
CA MET A 108 -26.69 39.40 46.00
C MET A 108 -26.98 40.89 46.28
N ASP A 109 -26.76 41.32 47.53
CA ASP A 109 -26.95 42.69 47.99
C ASP A 109 -25.78 43.59 47.51
N PRO A 110 -25.98 44.89 47.22
CA PRO A 110 -24.93 45.76 46.65
C PRO A 110 -23.66 45.85 47.49
N SER A 111 -23.74 45.62 48.80
CA SER A 111 -22.59 45.69 49.71
C SER A 111 -21.69 44.45 49.67
N GLU A 112 -22.23 43.28 49.31
CA GLU A 112 -21.43 42.06 49.07
C GLU A 112 -20.83 42.06 47.64
N MET A 113 -21.45 42.80 46.71
CA MET A 113 -20.89 43.05 45.37
C MET A 113 -19.57 43.80 45.45
N ASP A 114 -19.43 44.83 46.30
CA ASP A 114 -18.19 45.62 46.40
C ASP A 114 -17.02 44.82 47.01
N GLN A 115 -17.33 43.92 47.95
CA GLN A 115 -16.33 43.05 48.58
C GLN A 115 -15.86 41.96 47.62
N GLN A 116 -16.79 41.35 46.88
CA GLN A 116 -16.44 40.45 45.77
C GLN A 116 -15.82 41.19 44.60
N SER A 117 -16.11 42.46 44.34
CA SER A 117 -15.45 43.25 43.30
C SER A 117 -14.00 43.56 43.67
N SER A 118 -13.70 43.75 44.96
CA SER A 118 -12.34 43.90 45.47
C SER A 118 -11.56 42.58 45.45
N GLU A 119 -12.19 41.46 45.81
CA GLU A 119 -11.59 40.13 45.68
C GLU A 119 -11.43 39.73 44.21
N LEU A 120 -12.40 40.05 43.35
CA LEU A 120 -12.34 39.83 41.91
C LEU A 120 -11.30 40.73 41.26
N GLU A 121 -11.08 41.95 41.75
CA GLU A 121 -9.96 42.77 41.29
C GLU A 121 -8.60 42.30 41.82
N SER A 122 -8.54 41.75 43.03
CA SER A 122 -7.33 41.08 43.52
C SER A 122 -7.01 39.84 42.68
N VAL A 123 -8.01 39.00 42.40
CA VAL A 123 -7.89 37.79 41.57
C VAL A 123 -7.68 38.13 40.10
N LYS A 124 -8.20 39.26 39.59
CA LYS A 124 -7.87 39.78 38.26
C LYS A 124 -6.43 40.25 38.21
N ASN A 125 -5.96 41.00 39.20
CA ASN A 125 -4.58 41.46 39.24
C ASN A 125 -3.60 40.30 39.37
N GLU A 126 -3.95 39.29 40.16
CA GLU A 126 -3.20 38.04 40.28
C GLU A 126 -3.29 37.21 38.98
N ASN A 127 -4.46 37.14 38.32
CA ASN A 127 -4.59 36.56 36.98
C ASN A 127 -3.82 37.35 35.91
N ILE A 128 -3.72 38.67 36.00
CA ILE A 128 -2.94 39.49 35.07
C ILE A 128 -1.46 39.21 35.31
N SER A 129 -1.04 39.05 36.57
CA SER A 129 0.32 38.66 36.93
C SER A 129 0.66 37.24 36.44
N LEU A 130 -0.23 36.27 36.68
CA LEU A 130 -0.12 34.90 36.19
C LEU A 130 -0.24 34.82 34.68
N MET A 131 -1.07 35.63 34.02
CA MET A 131 -1.14 35.73 32.57
C MET A 131 0.12 36.36 31.98
N ASN A 132 0.77 37.28 32.70
CA ASN A 132 2.06 37.82 32.29
C ASN A 132 3.19 36.78 32.48
N GLU A 133 3.21 36.03 33.59
CA GLU A 133 4.14 34.90 33.78
C GLU A 133 3.88 33.77 32.76
N LEU A 134 2.61 33.43 32.52
CA LEU A 134 2.20 32.49 31.49
C LEU A 134 2.39 33.05 30.09
N ARG A 135 2.51 34.36 29.87
CA ARG A 135 2.92 34.92 28.56
C ARG A 135 4.40 34.69 28.28
N TYR A 136 5.22 34.53 29.32
CA TYR A 136 6.62 34.11 29.20
C TYR A 136 6.80 32.58 29.15
N LEU A 137 5.82 31.81 29.66
CA LEU A 137 5.82 30.33 29.63
C LEU A 137 4.96 29.72 28.51
N SER A 138 4.03 30.49 27.95
CA SER A 138 3.28 30.12 26.75
C SER A 138 4.30 29.96 25.64
N ILE A 139 4.23 28.82 24.98
CA ILE A 139 4.99 28.53 23.76
C ILE A 139 5.01 29.80 22.93
N ASP A 140 6.20 30.36 22.73
CA ASP A 140 6.45 31.56 21.94
C ASP A 140 5.51 31.54 20.73
N PRO A 141 4.63 32.54 20.51
CA PRO A 141 3.62 32.48 19.45
C PRO A 141 4.22 32.13 18.09
N ALA A 142 5.50 32.47 17.87
CA ALA A 142 6.29 32.03 16.73
C ALA A 142 6.47 30.49 16.62
N LYS A 143 6.70 29.79 17.74
CA LYS A 143 6.80 28.32 17.79
C LYS A 143 5.45 27.64 17.62
N MET A 144 4.37 28.26 18.11
CA MET A 144 3.02 27.72 17.89
C MET A 144 2.59 27.86 16.42
N ASP A 145 2.91 28.99 15.80
CA ASP A 145 2.76 29.18 14.35
C ASP A 145 3.65 28.22 13.54
N GLU A 146 4.86 27.90 14.02
CA GLU A 146 5.74 26.91 13.39
C GLU A 146 5.15 25.49 13.47
N ILE A 147 4.58 25.10 14.61
CA ILE A 147 3.89 23.82 14.77
C ILE A 147 2.63 23.76 13.89
N LEU A 148 1.86 24.85 13.78
CA LEU A 148 0.69 24.90 12.90
C LEU A 148 1.09 24.78 11.43
N LYS A 149 2.17 25.44 11.00
CA LYS A 149 2.73 25.28 9.64
C LYS A 149 3.22 23.85 9.39
N GLU A 150 3.85 23.22 10.37
CA GLU A 150 4.26 21.81 10.27
C GLU A 150 3.05 20.87 10.21
N CYS A 151 1.99 21.13 10.97
CA CYS A 151 0.74 20.38 10.87
C CYS A 151 0.08 20.52 9.49
N ASP A 152 0.07 21.72 8.90
CA ASP A 152 -0.51 21.94 7.59
C ASP A 152 0.35 21.34 6.47
N LEU A 153 1.68 21.39 6.61
CA LEU A 153 2.60 20.69 5.71
C LEU A 153 2.41 19.17 5.78
N LEU A 154 2.26 18.61 6.99
CA LEU A 154 1.97 17.19 7.18
C LEU A 154 0.61 16.79 6.61
N LYS A 155 -0.40 17.65 6.71
CA LYS A 155 -1.70 17.43 6.06
C LYS A 155 -1.58 17.44 4.52
N MET A 156 -0.81 18.36 3.96
CA MET A 156 -0.57 18.40 2.51
C MET A 156 0.16 17.12 2.06
N LYS A 157 1.27 16.74 2.72
CA LYS A 157 2.00 15.50 2.42
C LYS A 157 1.11 14.26 2.54
N MET A 158 0.22 14.21 3.53
CA MET A 158 -0.73 13.11 3.72
C MET A 158 -1.80 13.07 2.62
N SER A 159 -2.24 14.23 2.13
CA SER A 159 -3.11 14.35 0.96
C SER A 159 -2.40 13.88 -0.32
N ASP A 160 -1.17 14.32 -0.54
CA ASP A 160 -0.37 13.95 -1.72
C ASP A 160 -0.12 12.44 -1.76
N LEU A 161 0.33 11.86 -0.64
CA LEU A 161 0.49 10.41 -0.51
C LEU A 161 -0.82 9.65 -0.70
N SER A 162 -1.95 10.22 -0.27
CA SER A 162 -3.27 9.63 -0.54
C SER A 162 -3.60 9.64 -2.02
N THR A 163 -3.28 10.73 -2.75
CA THR A 163 -3.50 10.79 -4.20
C THR A 163 -2.58 9.84 -4.97
N GLU A 164 -1.32 9.73 -4.56
CA GLU A 164 -0.36 8.78 -5.15
C GLU A 164 -0.81 7.34 -4.92
N LEU A 165 -1.29 7.02 -3.71
CA LEU A 165 -1.91 5.71 -3.42
C LEU A 165 -3.12 5.43 -4.30
N THR A 166 -3.95 6.42 -4.61
CA THR A 166 -5.09 6.22 -5.54
C THR A 166 -4.62 6.00 -6.97
N GLN A 167 -3.62 6.75 -7.45
CA GLN A 167 -3.05 6.58 -8.79
C GLN A 167 -2.41 5.19 -8.94
N LEU A 168 -1.60 4.78 -7.96
CA LEU A 168 -0.98 3.45 -7.96
C LEU A 168 -2.02 2.33 -7.91
N LYS A 169 -3.14 2.51 -7.20
CA LYS A 169 -4.26 1.56 -7.22
C LYS A 169 -4.94 1.49 -8.58
N GLU A 170 -5.16 2.62 -9.24
CA GLU A 170 -5.73 2.67 -10.59
C GLU A 170 -4.80 2.03 -11.63
N GLU A 171 -3.50 2.28 -11.55
CA GLU A 171 -2.51 1.62 -12.40
C GLU A 171 -2.45 0.11 -12.15
N ASN A 172 -2.51 -0.32 -10.89
CA ASN A 172 -2.61 -1.73 -10.55
C ASN A 172 -3.87 -2.37 -11.13
N LEU A 173 -5.00 -1.65 -11.11
CA LEU A 173 -6.24 -2.10 -11.71
C LEU A 173 -6.14 -2.20 -13.23
N ARG A 174 -5.53 -1.21 -13.90
CA ARG A 174 -5.25 -1.23 -15.34
C ARG A 174 -4.35 -2.41 -15.72
N MET A 175 -3.28 -2.65 -14.96
CA MET A 175 -2.40 -3.80 -15.19
C MET A 175 -3.14 -5.12 -15.01
N LYS A 176 -3.97 -5.25 -13.96
CA LYS A 176 -4.81 -6.45 -13.75
C LYS A 176 -5.82 -6.66 -14.88
N GLN A 177 -6.42 -5.59 -15.40
CA GLN A 177 -7.30 -5.65 -16.57
C GLN A 177 -6.55 -6.15 -17.80
N ILE A 178 -5.37 -5.60 -18.11
CA ILE A 178 -4.53 -6.06 -19.23
C ILE A 178 -4.13 -7.53 -19.06
N LEU A 179 -3.80 -7.96 -17.84
CA LEU A 179 -3.48 -9.36 -17.57
C LEU A 179 -4.69 -10.27 -17.76
N ALA A 180 -5.88 -9.82 -17.36
CA ALA A 180 -7.15 -10.52 -17.51
C ALA A 180 -7.72 -10.53 -18.95
N MET A 181 -7.24 -9.65 -19.84
CA MET A 181 -7.62 -9.66 -21.25
C MET A 181 -7.29 -11.01 -21.90
N SER A 182 -8.18 -11.43 -22.80
CA SER A 182 -8.00 -12.65 -23.57
C SER A 182 -6.79 -12.55 -24.52
N SER A 183 -6.28 -13.68 -24.98
CA SER A 183 -5.16 -13.68 -25.94
C SER A 183 -5.53 -12.98 -27.26
N GLU A 184 -6.79 -13.02 -27.67
CA GLU A 184 -7.29 -12.37 -28.88
C GLU A 184 -7.37 -10.85 -28.73
N GLU A 185 -7.80 -10.37 -27.57
CA GLU A 185 -7.85 -8.94 -27.25
C GLU A 185 -6.43 -8.33 -27.15
N LYS A 186 -5.48 -9.08 -26.55
CA LYS A 186 -4.06 -8.71 -26.53
C LYS A 186 -3.49 -8.61 -27.95
N GLN A 187 -3.83 -9.54 -28.83
CA GLN A 187 -3.36 -9.54 -30.22
C GLN A 187 -3.97 -8.40 -31.05
N CYS A 188 -5.21 -8.01 -30.78
CA CYS A 188 -5.87 -6.86 -31.41
C CYS A 188 -5.20 -5.55 -30.99
N GLU A 189 -4.92 -5.35 -29.70
CA GLU A 189 -4.25 -4.14 -29.21
C GLU A 189 -2.79 -4.07 -29.70
N ILE A 190 -2.08 -5.20 -29.77
CA ILE A 190 -0.73 -5.25 -30.36
C ILE A 190 -0.77 -4.81 -31.83
N SER A 191 -1.75 -5.31 -32.60
CA SER A 191 -1.89 -4.95 -34.02
C SER A 191 -2.20 -3.47 -34.20
N LYS A 192 -3.01 -2.88 -33.31
CA LYS A 192 -3.31 -1.45 -33.27
C LYS A 192 -2.08 -0.61 -32.91
N LEU A 193 -1.31 -1.00 -31.89
CA LEU A 193 -0.07 -0.33 -31.50
C LEU A 193 0.98 -0.41 -32.62
N ILE A 194 1.11 -1.54 -33.30
CA ILE A 194 1.97 -1.67 -34.49
C ILE A 194 1.55 -0.70 -35.60
N GLY A 195 0.25 -0.59 -35.88
CA GLY A 195 -0.29 0.37 -36.85
C GLY A 195 0.05 1.83 -36.50
N GLN A 196 -0.13 2.22 -35.24
CA GLN A 196 0.24 3.56 -34.75
C GLN A 196 1.75 3.82 -34.87
N LEU A 197 2.57 2.80 -34.61
CA LEU A 197 4.01 2.90 -34.70
C LEU A 197 4.48 3.01 -36.17
N ASP A 198 3.80 2.35 -37.11
CA ASP A 198 4.07 2.50 -38.53
C ASP A 198 3.61 3.86 -39.09
N GLU A 199 2.48 4.38 -38.61
CA GLU A 199 2.04 5.75 -38.95
C GLU A 199 3.04 6.82 -38.49
N THR A 200 3.54 6.70 -37.27
CA THR A 200 4.55 7.65 -36.74
C THR A 200 5.87 7.53 -37.50
N LYS A 201 6.31 6.32 -37.85
CA LYS A 201 7.47 6.11 -38.73
C LYS A 201 7.26 6.71 -40.12
N GLN A 202 6.07 6.59 -40.72
CA GLN A 202 5.77 7.19 -42.02
C GLN A 202 5.77 8.72 -41.96
N LYS A 203 5.17 9.30 -40.91
CA LYS A 203 5.24 10.76 -40.64
C LYS A 203 6.69 11.23 -40.47
N GLY A 204 7.52 10.46 -39.76
CA GLY A 204 8.96 10.71 -39.64
C GLY A 204 9.67 10.75 -41.00
N LYS A 205 9.47 9.74 -41.84
CA LYS A 205 10.05 9.68 -43.20
C LYS A 205 9.59 10.85 -44.08
N LEU A 206 8.31 11.24 -44.00
CA LEU A 206 7.79 12.37 -44.76
C LEU A 206 8.43 13.69 -44.31
N ASN A 207 8.59 13.88 -43.01
CA ASN A 207 9.29 15.03 -42.44
C ASN A 207 10.75 15.08 -42.89
N ASP A 208 11.47 13.95 -42.90
CA ASP A 208 12.86 13.90 -43.36
C ASP A 208 13.01 14.31 -44.83
N VAL A 209 12.09 13.87 -45.70
CA VAL A 209 12.05 14.28 -47.12
C VAL A 209 11.77 15.78 -47.25
N LEU A 210 10.86 16.31 -46.44
CA LEU A 210 10.55 17.75 -46.39
C LEU A 210 11.76 18.57 -45.93
N PHE A 211 12.43 18.16 -44.86
CA PHE A 211 13.65 18.80 -44.38
C PHE A 211 14.76 18.77 -45.42
N LYS A 212 14.90 17.65 -46.15
CA LYS A 212 15.88 17.54 -47.23
C LYS A 212 15.56 18.47 -48.40
N SER A 213 14.30 18.51 -48.85
CA SER A 213 13.86 19.42 -49.92
C SER A 213 14.03 20.89 -49.54
N LEU A 214 13.68 21.26 -48.30
CA LEU A 214 13.87 22.62 -47.80
C LEU A 214 15.36 23.00 -47.73
N SER A 215 16.21 22.08 -47.26
CA SER A 215 17.66 22.28 -47.24
C SER A 215 18.22 22.49 -48.65
N ASP A 216 17.79 21.69 -49.62
CA ASP A 216 18.22 21.81 -51.02
C ASP A 216 17.74 23.13 -51.64
N GLN A 217 16.53 23.59 -51.33
CA GLN A 217 16.03 24.91 -51.75
C GLN A 217 16.84 26.05 -51.15
N ILE A 218 17.20 25.99 -49.85
CA ILE A 218 18.07 26.97 -49.21
C ILE A 218 19.43 27.02 -49.92
N GLN A 219 20.02 25.87 -50.26
CA GLN A 219 21.28 25.81 -50.99
C GLN A 219 21.18 26.39 -52.41
N VAL A 220 20.06 26.18 -53.10
CA VAL A 220 19.81 26.80 -54.42
C VAL A 220 19.70 28.32 -54.30
N LEU A 221 18.96 28.81 -53.31
CA LEU A 221 18.80 30.25 -53.07
C LEU A 221 20.14 30.89 -52.69
N GLN A 222 20.93 30.25 -51.82
CA GLN A 222 22.28 30.69 -51.50
C GLN A 222 23.16 30.76 -52.75
N ARG A 223 23.18 29.72 -53.60
CA ARG A 223 23.95 29.76 -54.86
C ARG A 223 23.52 30.89 -55.79
N ARG A 224 22.22 31.11 -55.94
CA ARG A 224 21.68 32.22 -56.75
C ARG A 224 22.08 33.58 -56.19
N LEU A 225 22.07 33.74 -54.85
CA LEU A 225 22.51 34.96 -54.18
C LEU A 225 24.00 35.23 -54.44
N HIS A 226 24.87 34.22 -54.32
CA HIS A 226 26.29 34.36 -54.61
C HIS A 226 26.55 34.70 -56.09
N GLN A 227 25.79 34.11 -57.01
CA GLN A 227 25.85 34.47 -58.42
C GLN A 227 25.46 35.93 -58.66
N THR A 228 24.37 36.40 -58.03
CA THR A 228 23.97 37.81 -58.14
C THR A 228 25.01 38.75 -57.53
N ASP A 229 25.61 38.39 -56.39
CA ASP A 229 26.68 39.17 -55.79
C ASP A 229 27.91 39.24 -56.71
N ALA A 230 28.32 38.13 -57.32
CA ALA A 230 29.40 38.11 -58.30
C ALA A 230 29.10 39.02 -59.51
N THR A 231 27.86 39.00 -60.04
CA THR A 231 27.48 39.92 -61.11
C THR A 231 27.51 41.39 -60.68
N CYS A 232 27.07 41.70 -59.46
CA CYS A 232 27.15 43.05 -58.90
C CYS A 232 28.61 43.50 -58.72
N GLN A 233 29.49 42.62 -58.24
CA GLN A 233 30.92 42.91 -58.09
C GLN A 233 31.60 43.15 -59.44
N GLN A 234 31.24 42.39 -60.48
CA GLN A 234 31.74 42.58 -61.84
C GLN A 234 31.30 43.94 -62.40
N LEU A 235 30.02 44.29 -62.29
CA LEU A 235 29.52 45.60 -62.71
C LEU A 235 30.20 46.75 -61.95
N LEU A 236 30.44 46.59 -60.64
CA LEU A 236 31.20 47.57 -59.85
C LEU A 236 32.65 47.69 -60.32
N PHE A 237 33.29 46.59 -60.72
CA PHE A 237 34.64 46.59 -61.27
C PHE A 237 34.68 47.32 -62.62
N GLU A 238 33.75 47.02 -63.53
CA GLU A 238 33.61 47.69 -64.82
C GLU A 238 33.37 49.20 -64.65
N LEU A 239 32.48 49.60 -63.73
CA LEU A 239 32.24 51.02 -63.41
C LEU A 239 33.48 51.71 -62.84
N LYS A 240 34.26 51.04 -61.98
CA LYS A 240 35.54 51.56 -61.47
C LYS A 240 36.57 51.72 -62.59
N GLN A 241 36.64 50.76 -63.51
CA GLN A 241 37.55 50.79 -64.66
C GLN A 241 37.17 51.90 -65.66
N HIS A 242 35.89 52.07 -65.95
CA HIS A 242 35.40 53.18 -66.78
C HIS A 242 35.70 54.54 -66.15
N ARG A 243 35.59 54.67 -64.81
CA ARG A 243 35.92 55.90 -64.09
C ARG A 243 37.42 56.24 -64.11
N THR A 244 38.30 55.24 -64.05
CA THR A 244 39.76 55.48 -64.15
C THR A 244 40.21 55.79 -65.58
N GLN A 245 39.56 55.19 -66.59
CA GLN A 245 39.78 55.52 -68.00
C GLN A 245 39.27 56.91 -68.37
N ALA A 246 38.11 57.32 -67.84
CA ALA A 246 37.54 58.67 -68.04
C ALA A 246 38.41 59.79 -67.41
N ASN A 247 39.31 59.47 -66.47
CA ASN A 247 40.18 60.44 -65.80
C ASN A 247 41.58 60.55 -66.42
N GLN A 248 41.87 59.81 -67.51
CA GLN A 248 43.16 59.86 -68.24
C GLN A 248 43.03 60.34 -69.71
N GLY A 249 41.81 60.61 -70.20
CA GLY A 249 41.56 61.24 -71.49
C GLY A 249 41.15 62.71 -71.32
N GLY A 250 41.92 63.62 -71.91
CA GLY A 250 41.91 65.05 -71.61
C GLY A 250 40.63 65.83 -71.90
N GLY A 251 40.56 66.98 -71.21
CA GLY A 251 40.21 68.30 -71.70
C GLY A 251 39.16 68.54 -72.80
N SER A 252 38.43 69.63 -72.56
CA SER A 252 37.76 70.49 -73.54
C SER A 252 36.30 70.16 -73.87
N GLY A 253 35.43 71.11 -73.49
CA GLY A 253 34.51 71.71 -74.44
C GLY A 253 33.05 71.26 -74.40
N THR A 254 32.19 72.21 -74.04
CA THR A 254 30.93 72.59 -74.74
C THR A 254 29.83 71.51 -74.88
N ALA A 255 28.65 71.65 -74.26
CA ALA A 255 27.54 72.57 -74.56
C ALA A 255 26.32 71.80 -75.12
N GLY A 256 25.12 72.17 -74.68
CA GLY A 256 23.82 71.78 -75.26
C GLY A 256 23.36 70.36 -74.92
N MET A 257 22.08 70.02 -74.90
CA MET A 257 20.87 70.77 -75.15
C MET A 257 19.67 69.95 -74.63
N ALA A 258 18.53 70.63 -74.46
CA ALA A 258 17.24 70.04 -74.11
C ALA A 258 16.68 69.06 -75.17
N GLY A 259 15.77 68.19 -74.72
CA GLY A 259 14.83 67.42 -75.56
C GLY A 259 14.09 66.38 -74.71
N THR A 260 12.93 66.66 -74.13
CA THR A 260 11.56 66.59 -74.70
C THR A 260 11.15 65.25 -75.33
N SER A 261 9.92 64.88 -74.93
CA SER A 261 8.90 64.05 -75.61
C SER A 261 8.97 62.52 -75.54
N ALA A 262 7.93 62.01 -74.87
CA ALA A 262 7.42 60.66 -74.87
C ALA A 262 7.01 60.18 -76.29
N PRO A 263 7.03 58.87 -76.55
CA PRO A 263 6.69 58.32 -77.86
C PRO A 263 5.17 58.15 -78.03
N THR A 264 4.61 58.86 -79.00
CA THR A 264 3.26 58.65 -79.53
C THR A 264 3.32 57.66 -80.70
N LEU A 265 2.45 56.66 -80.69
CA LEU A 265 2.27 55.65 -81.73
C LEU A 265 1.89 56.27 -83.10
N PRO A 266 2.32 55.70 -84.24
CA PRO A 266 2.02 56.24 -85.57
C PRO A 266 0.59 55.92 -86.02
N SER A 267 -0.09 56.95 -86.53
CA SER A 267 -1.38 56.88 -87.22
C SER A 267 -1.26 56.09 -88.52
N PHE A 268 -2.05 55.01 -88.64
CA PHE A 268 -2.20 54.19 -89.83
C PHE A 268 -2.94 54.98 -90.92
N VAL A 269 -2.27 55.18 -92.06
CA VAL A 269 -2.79 55.86 -93.25
C VAL A 269 -3.76 54.92 -93.98
N GLN A 270 -5.01 55.36 -94.18
CA GLN A 270 -5.99 54.69 -95.01
C GLN A 270 -5.57 54.81 -96.48
N THR A 271 -5.12 53.71 -97.07
CA THR A 271 -4.94 53.57 -98.52
C THR A 271 -6.26 53.08 -99.11
N GLU A 272 -6.99 53.96 -99.79
CA GLU A 272 -8.15 53.60 -100.61
C GLU A 272 -7.69 52.73 -101.79
N MET A 273 -8.05 51.44 -101.76
CA MET A 273 -7.94 50.57 -102.94
C MET A 273 -9.23 50.66 -103.76
N ASN A 274 -9.09 51.20 -104.96
CA ASN A 274 -10.10 51.30 -106.00
C ASN A 274 -10.35 49.92 -106.63
N ILE A 275 -11.53 49.33 -106.41
CA ILE A 275 -11.94 48.03 -106.99
C ILE A 275 -12.89 48.30 -108.17
N PRO A 276 -12.56 47.88 -109.40
CA PRO A 276 -13.44 48.04 -110.56
C PRO A 276 -14.70 47.18 -110.45
N SER A 277 -15.86 47.84 -110.51
CA SER A 277 -17.20 47.23 -110.54
C SER A 277 -17.42 46.49 -111.87
N LEU A 278 -17.41 45.16 -111.85
CA LEU A 278 -17.92 44.31 -112.93
C LEU A 278 -19.43 44.10 -112.72
N GLY A 279 -20.21 44.47 -113.74
CA GLY A 279 -21.67 44.35 -113.74
C GLY A 279 -22.14 42.91 -113.57
N ILE A 280 -22.86 42.67 -112.47
CA ILE A 280 -23.58 41.42 -112.20
C ILE A 280 -25.00 41.82 -111.77
N ASN A 281 -25.99 41.11 -112.31
CA ASN A 281 -27.43 41.35 -112.15
C ASN A 281 -27.85 41.70 -110.70
N HIS A 282 -28.02 42.99 -110.44
CA HIS A 282 -28.21 43.58 -109.11
C HIS A 282 -29.35 42.95 -108.29
N VAL A 283 -30.45 42.58 -108.93
CA VAL A 283 -31.66 42.10 -108.22
C VAL A 283 -31.47 40.68 -107.64
N ALA A 284 -30.82 39.76 -108.37
CA ALA A 284 -30.58 38.40 -107.89
C ALA A 284 -29.43 38.33 -106.87
N SER A 285 -28.45 39.24 -106.96
CA SER A 285 -27.41 39.39 -105.93
C SER A 285 -27.96 40.02 -104.65
N GLU A 286 -28.90 40.96 -104.74
CA GLU A 286 -29.50 41.62 -103.58
C GLU A 286 -30.35 40.67 -102.73
N GLU A 287 -31.13 39.78 -103.35
CA GLU A 287 -31.87 38.74 -102.61
C GLU A 287 -30.93 37.74 -101.92
N ARG A 288 -29.84 37.34 -102.59
CA ARG A 288 -28.83 36.45 -102.01
C ARG A 288 -28.08 37.09 -100.84
N VAL A 289 -27.79 38.39 -100.93
CA VAL A 289 -27.19 39.16 -99.84
C VAL A 289 -28.15 39.21 -98.64
N LYS A 290 -29.45 39.48 -98.84
CA LYS A 290 -30.44 39.49 -97.74
C LYS A 290 -30.55 38.14 -97.03
N VAL A 291 -30.52 37.02 -97.77
CA VAL A 291 -30.55 35.67 -97.18
C VAL A 291 -29.29 35.41 -96.36
N LEU A 292 -28.11 35.79 -96.86
CA LEU A 292 -26.85 35.66 -96.13
C LEU A 292 -26.82 36.58 -94.89
N GLU A 293 -27.35 37.80 -94.98
CA GLU A 293 -27.50 38.70 -93.83
C GLU A 293 -28.42 38.12 -92.75
N ALA A 294 -29.52 37.47 -93.14
CA ALA A 294 -30.41 36.80 -92.20
C ALA A 294 -29.72 35.61 -91.51
N GLN A 295 -28.98 34.79 -92.27
CA GLN A 295 -28.18 33.69 -91.71
C GLN A 295 -27.06 34.19 -90.78
N LEU A 296 -26.37 35.27 -91.16
CA LEU A 296 -25.36 35.90 -90.30
C LEU A 296 -25.98 36.46 -89.02
N LYS A 297 -27.18 37.04 -89.07
CA LYS A 297 -27.91 37.49 -87.88
C LYS A 297 -28.26 36.31 -86.97
N GLU A 298 -28.74 35.19 -87.52
CA GLU A 298 -29.06 33.99 -86.75
C GLU A 298 -27.81 33.37 -86.09
N VAL A 299 -26.71 33.25 -86.84
CA VAL A 299 -25.44 32.74 -86.31
C VAL A 299 -24.87 33.68 -85.24
N ASN A 300 -24.94 34.99 -85.45
CA ASN A 300 -24.50 35.97 -84.46
C ASN A 300 -25.38 35.93 -83.20
N GLN A 301 -26.69 35.71 -83.35
CA GLN A 301 -27.58 35.50 -82.20
C GLN A 301 -27.20 34.23 -81.41
N LYS A 302 -27.00 33.10 -82.08
CA LYS A 302 -26.55 31.85 -81.43
C LYS A 302 -25.20 32.03 -80.74
N TRP A 303 -24.29 32.78 -81.35
CA TRP A 303 -22.98 33.08 -80.75
C TRP A 303 -23.11 33.96 -79.50
N LYS A 304 -23.98 34.97 -79.52
CA LYS A 304 -24.29 35.79 -78.33
C LYS A 304 -24.92 34.98 -77.21
N GLU A 305 -25.85 34.08 -77.53
CA GLU A 305 -26.47 33.20 -76.54
C GLU A 305 -25.47 32.21 -75.94
N TYR A 306 -24.60 31.64 -76.76
CA TYR A 306 -23.51 30.78 -76.30
C TYR A 306 -22.52 31.54 -75.43
N ASP A 307 -22.10 32.74 -75.84
CA ASP A 307 -21.19 33.58 -75.09
C ASP A 307 -21.80 33.98 -73.74
N SER A 308 -23.08 34.35 -73.72
CA SER A 308 -23.81 34.64 -72.48
C SER A 308 -23.87 33.44 -71.54
N LYS A 309 -24.22 32.24 -72.05
CA LYS A 309 -24.28 31.01 -71.23
C LYS A 309 -22.92 30.60 -70.68
N ARG A 310 -21.88 30.67 -71.52
CA ARG A 310 -20.50 30.40 -71.11
C ARG A 310 -20.03 31.38 -70.04
N ASN A 311 -20.35 32.66 -70.19
CA ASN A 311 -19.97 33.68 -69.21
C ASN A 311 -20.72 33.48 -67.88
N THR A 312 -22.00 33.10 -67.90
CA THR A 312 -22.74 32.76 -66.67
C THR A 312 -22.17 31.54 -65.97
N GLU A 313 -21.87 30.45 -66.71
CA GLU A 313 -21.25 29.26 -66.13
C GLU A 313 -19.85 29.55 -65.57
N PHE A 314 -19.07 30.39 -66.28
CA PHE A 314 -17.77 30.84 -65.81
C PHE A 314 -17.86 31.66 -64.52
N ASP A 315 -18.82 32.58 -64.44
CA ASP A 315 -19.05 33.39 -63.24
C ASP A 315 -19.54 32.53 -62.07
N GLU A 316 -20.41 31.55 -62.32
CA GLU A 316 -20.86 30.58 -61.31
C GLU A 316 -19.70 29.73 -60.79
N LEU A 317 -18.88 29.18 -61.68
CA LEU A 317 -17.68 28.41 -61.30
C LEU A 317 -16.69 29.27 -60.53
N LYS A 318 -16.47 30.52 -60.94
CA LYS A 318 -15.59 31.47 -60.26
C LYS A 318 -16.11 31.78 -58.85
N GLN A 319 -17.41 31.97 -58.68
CA GLN A 319 -18.02 32.18 -57.36
C GLN A 319 -17.91 30.94 -56.48
N GLU A 320 -18.09 29.74 -57.04
CA GLU A 320 -17.96 28.49 -56.29
C GLU A 320 -16.50 28.27 -55.82
N LEU A 321 -15.53 28.55 -56.69
CA LEU A 321 -14.11 28.47 -56.37
C LEU A 321 -13.73 29.50 -55.30
N GLN A 322 -14.26 30.73 -55.38
CA GLN A 322 -14.07 31.74 -54.35
C GLN A 322 -14.64 31.31 -52.99
N LYS A 323 -15.84 30.71 -52.97
CA LYS A 323 -16.45 30.18 -51.74
C LYS A 323 -15.63 29.03 -51.14
N LYS A 324 -15.13 28.11 -51.97
CA LYS A 324 -14.27 27.01 -51.52
C LYS A 324 -12.94 27.53 -50.96
N ASN A 325 -12.33 28.53 -51.59
CA ASN A 325 -11.11 29.17 -51.11
C ASN A 325 -11.32 29.90 -49.77
N GLN A 326 -12.44 30.60 -49.59
CA GLN A 326 -12.79 31.24 -48.32
C GLN A 326 -12.92 30.21 -47.19
N LYS A 327 -13.66 29.12 -47.42
CA LYS A 327 -13.79 28.03 -46.44
C LYS A 327 -12.45 27.39 -46.07
N LEU A 328 -11.56 27.21 -47.05
CA LEU A 328 -10.21 26.70 -46.82
C LEU A 328 -9.36 27.67 -45.99
N ALA A 329 -9.44 28.97 -46.27
CA ALA A 329 -8.73 30.00 -45.50
C ALA A 329 -9.21 30.06 -44.03
N GLU A 330 -10.53 30.02 -43.82
CA GLU A 330 -11.15 29.98 -42.48
C GLU A 330 -10.74 28.72 -41.71
N ALA A 331 -10.83 27.55 -42.35
CA ALA A 331 -10.42 26.28 -41.73
C ALA A 331 -8.92 26.27 -41.38
N SER A 332 -8.06 26.83 -42.25
CA SER A 332 -6.63 26.93 -41.99
C SER A 332 -6.31 27.88 -40.83
N SER A 333 -7.01 29.01 -40.72
CA SER A 333 -6.84 29.96 -39.61
C SER A 333 -7.27 29.34 -38.29
N GLN A 334 -8.42 28.66 -38.26
CA GLN A 334 -8.93 27.99 -37.06
C GLN A 334 -8.03 26.84 -36.61
N LEU A 335 -7.43 26.09 -37.54
CA LEU A 335 -6.48 25.03 -37.18
C LEU A 335 -5.23 25.62 -36.51
N SER A 336 -4.71 26.71 -37.05
CA SER A 336 -3.54 27.40 -36.49
C SER A 336 -3.82 28.00 -35.12
N GLU A 337 -5.00 28.58 -34.92
CA GLU A 337 -5.42 29.16 -33.64
C GLU A 337 -5.57 28.08 -32.56
N LYS A 338 -6.25 26.96 -32.88
CA LYS A 338 -6.37 25.82 -31.96
C LYS A 338 -5.02 25.18 -31.61
N GLN A 339 -4.11 25.10 -32.58
CA GLN A 339 -2.75 24.63 -32.33
C GLN A 339 -1.99 25.56 -31.40
N GLN A 340 -2.14 26.88 -31.57
CA GLN A 340 -1.53 27.88 -30.70
C GLN A 340 -2.12 27.81 -29.28
N GLU A 341 -3.43 27.69 -29.12
CA GLU A 341 -4.10 27.52 -27.83
C GLU A 341 -3.63 26.27 -27.07
N GLU A 342 -3.45 25.15 -27.78
CA GLU A 342 -2.95 23.92 -27.17
C GLU A 342 -1.47 24.05 -26.75
N ILE A 343 -0.65 24.71 -27.55
CA ILE A 343 0.73 25.04 -27.17
C ILE A 343 0.74 25.91 -25.92
N ASP A 344 -0.07 26.96 -25.86
CA ASP A 344 -0.14 27.87 -24.72
C ASP A 344 -0.66 27.16 -23.46
N ARG A 345 -1.64 26.26 -23.61
CA ARG A 345 -2.14 25.40 -22.54
C ARG A 345 -1.04 24.49 -21.99
N LEU A 346 -0.27 23.84 -22.85
CA LEU A 346 0.85 22.98 -22.45
C LEU A 346 1.94 23.79 -21.77
N LEU A 347 2.29 24.98 -22.29
CA LEU A 347 3.25 25.88 -21.66
C LEU A 347 2.82 26.29 -20.24
N LEU A 348 1.54 26.62 -20.05
CA LEU A 348 0.97 26.93 -18.73
C LEU A 348 1.03 25.73 -17.78
N GLN A 349 0.77 24.51 -18.28
CA GLN A 349 0.88 23.29 -17.49
C GLN A 349 2.33 23.04 -17.05
N TYR A 350 3.28 23.08 -17.98
CA TYR A 350 4.70 22.90 -17.66
C TYR A 350 5.23 23.98 -16.73
N LYS A 351 4.79 25.23 -16.90
CA LYS A 351 5.13 26.31 -15.97
C LYS A 351 4.68 25.99 -14.55
N ARG A 352 3.42 25.56 -14.36
CA ARG A 352 2.91 25.14 -13.03
C ARG A 352 3.69 23.95 -12.46
N GLN A 353 4.08 22.99 -13.30
CA GLN A 353 4.90 21.87 -12.85
C GLN A 353 6.28 22.33 -12.39
N ILE A 354 6.93 23.25 -13.12
CA ILE A 354 8.20 23.84 -12.75
C ILE A 354 8.07 24.60 -11.42
N ASP A 355 7.06 25.46 -11.30
CA ASP A 355 6.80 26.22 -10.06
C ASP A 355 6.61 25.26 -8.86
N GLY A 356 5.87 24.16 -9.05
CA GLY A 356 5.71 23.11 -8.03
C GLY A 356 7.05 22.48 -7.62
N ILE A 357 7.85 22.05 -8.60
CA ILE A 357 9.18 21.47 -8.37
C ILE A 357 10.10 22.47 -7.66
N GLU A 358 10.04 23.75 -8.00
CA GLU A 358 10.83 24.80 -7.36
C GLU A 358 10.46 24.96 -5.88
N THR A 359 9.17 24.97 -5.55
CA THR A 359 8.72 25.02 -4.15
C THR A 359 9.12 23.78 -3.36
N ASP A 360 9.07 22.60 -3.97
CA ASP A 360 9.47 21.35 -3.30
C ASP A 360 10.99 21.27 -3.11
N LYS A 361 11.77 21.77 -4.08
CA LYS A 361 13.21 21.94 -3.92
C LYS A 361 13.53 22.86 -2.75
N GLU A 362 12.82 23.98 -2.60
CA GLU A 362 13.02 24.91 -1.48
C GLU A 362 12.72 24.24 -0.13
N LYS A 363 11.59 23.52 -0.02
CA LYS A 363 11.25 22.75 1.19
C LYS A 363 12.31 21.71 1.53
N LEU A 364 12.81 20.96 0.54
CA LEU A 364 13.85 19.97 0.75
C LEU A 364 15.18 20.59 1.21
N LEU A 365 15.52 21.78 0.71
CA LEU A 365 16.70 22.51 1.17
C LEU A 365 16.56 22.96 2.63
N ASP A 366 15.38 23.43 3.02
CA ASP A 366 15.09 23.81 4.41
C ASP A 366 15.11 22.59 5.36
N GLU A 367 14.50 21.47 4.96
CA GLU A 367 14.57 20.21 5.69
C GLU A 367 16.03 19.74 5.84
N ASN A 368 16.82 19.81 4.76
CA ASN A 368 18.24 19.47 4.82
C ASN A 368 19.01 20.37 5.79
N ARG A 369 18.69 21.67 5.82
CA ARG A 369 19.27 22.62 6.77
C ARG A 369 18.89 22.29 8.21
N LYS A 370 17.61 21.97 8.49
CA LYS A 370 17.13 21.54 9.81
C LYS A 370 17.87 20.28 10.27
N LEU A 371 17.95 19.26 9.42
CA LEU A 371 18.66 18.00 9.72
C LEU A 371 20.15 18.22 9.99
N ARG A 372 20.81 19.13 9.26
CA ARG A 372 22.20 19.50 9.56
C ARG A 372 22.37 20.14 10.93
N VAL A 373 21.43 20.97 11.35
CA VAL A 373 21.46 21.58 12.68
C VAL A 373 21.23 20.51 13.74
N GLU A 374 20.23 19.65 13.57
CA GLU A 374 19.92 18.56 14.50
C GLU A 374 21.11 17.59 14.64
N LEU A 375 21.73 17.19 13.52
CA LEU A 375 22.92 16.34 13.53
C LEU A 375 24.05 16.99 14.35
N ASN A 376 24.30 18.29 14.15
CA ASN A 376 25.31 19.01 14.93
C ASN A 376 24.97 19.07 16.43
N THR A 377 23.69 19.14 16.80
CA THR A 377 23.28 19.10 18.22
C THR A 377 23.51 17.73 18.84
N LEU A 378 23.14 16.65 18.14
CA LEU A 378 23.35 15.28 18.59
C LEU A 378 24.84 14.94 18.71
N VAL A 379 25.67 15.43 17.79
CA VAL A 379 27.14 15.30 17.89
C VAL A 379 27.66 15.96 19.17
N LYS A 380 27.23 17.19 19.48
CA LYS A 380 27.61 17.87 20.73
C LYS A 380 27.14 17.14 21.98
N ASP A 381 25.95 16.55 21.95
CA ASP A 381 25.42 15.80 23.10
C ASP A 381 26.15 14.47 23.28
N ASN A 382 26.51 13.79 22.20
CA ASN A 382 27.38 12.61 22.24
C ASN A 382 28.75 12.96 22.84
N GLU A 383 29.37 14.08 22.44
CA GLU A 383 30.63 14.54 23.04
C GLU A 383 30.49 14.76 24.56
N LYS A 384 29.38 15.34 25.04
CA LYS A 384 29.12 15.52 26.48
C LYS A 384 28.99 14.16 27.20
N VAL A 385 28.27 13.21 26.61
CA VAL A 385 28.10 11.87 27.17
C VAL A 385 29.43 11.13 27.23
N GLU A 386 30.22 11.18 26.16
CA GLU A 386 31.58 10.61 26.14
C GLU A 386 32.47 11.21 27.23
N ASN A 387 32.43 12.53 27.40
CA ASN A 387 33.19 13.21 28.44
C ASN A 387 32.73 12.78 29.85
N ARG A 388 31.42 12.62 30.06
CA ARG A 388 30.87 12.12 31.34
C ARG A 388 31.29 10.67 31.61
N LEU A 389 31.28 9.80 30.60
CA LEU A 389 31.76 8.42 30.70
C LEU A 389 33.25 8.37 31.04
N LYS A 390 34.07 9.17 30.35
CA LYS A 390 35.51 9.28 30.66
C LYS A 390 35.75 9.72 32.11
N SER A 391 35.00 10.69 32.61
CA SER A 391 35.08 11.15 34.00
C SER A 391 34.67 10.07 35.01
N LEU A 392 33.59 9.34 34.75
CA LEU A 392 33.14 8.23 35.61
C LEU A 392 34.13 7.06 35.62
N LEU A 393 34.72 6.74 34.46
CA LEU A 393 35.77 5.72 34.36
C LEU A 393 37.00 6.10 35.18
N ARG A 394 37.44 7.38 35.11
CA ARG A 394 38.51 7.89 35.97
C ARG A 394 38.15 7.81 37.45
N GLN A 395 36.94 8.18 37.83
CA GLN A 395 36.47 8.09 39.22
C GLN A 395 36.45 6.63 39.71
N LYS A 396 36.01 5.68 38.87
CA LYS A 396 36.03 4.26 39.19
C LYS A 396 37.45 3.74 39.35
N GLN A 397 38.36 4.09 38.43
CA GLN A 397 39.78 3.71 38.51
C GLN A 397 40.43 4.24 39.80
N ASN A 398 40.20 5.51 40.14
CA ASN A 398 40.72 6.11 41.36
C ASN A 398 40.17 5.42 42.64
N LYS A 399 38.87 5.07 42.66
CA LYS A 399 38.26 4.31 43.76
C LYS A 399 38.79 2.88 43.86
N THR A 400 39.07 2.21 42.74
CA THR A 400 39.68 0.88 42.75
C THR A 400 41.14 0.90 43.17
N SER A 401 41.87 2.00 42.93
CA SER A 401 43.25 2.18 43.43
C SER A 401 43.32 2.63 44.89
N GLU A 402 42.29 3.28 45.42
CA GLU A 402 42.25 3.78 46.82
C GLU A 402 41.48 2.89 47.81
N GLY A 403 40.81 1.81 47.40
CA GLY A 403 40.04 1.03 48.38
C GLY A 403 39.23 -0.17 47.89
N VAL A 404 39.78 -1.06 47.08
CA VAL A 404 39.35 -2.47 47.18
C VAL A 404 40.11 -3.07 48.35
N SER A 405 39.53 -2.90 49.54
CA SER A 405 40.02 -3.45 50.81
C SER A 405 40.32 -4.95 50.62
N SER A 406 41.55 -5.38 50.89
CA SER A 406 41.94 -6.80 50.85
C SER A 406 40.96 -7.66 51.65
N SER A 407 40.36 -7.07 52.69
CA SER A 407 39.29 -7.63 53.52
C SER A 407 38.11 -8.18 52.71
N SER A 408 37.61 -7.47 51.69
CA SER A 408 36.45 -7.95 50.92
C SER A 408 36.83 -9.06 49.94
N SER A 409 38.08 -9.09 49.46
CA SER A 409 38.59 -10.17 48.63
C SER A 409 38.83 -11.45 49.45
N GLU A 410 39.38 -11.32 50.66
CA GLU A 410 39.62 -12.41 51.59
C GLU A 410 38.30 -13.01 52.12
N GLU A 411 37.31 -12.17 52.43
CA GLU A 411 35.96 -12.59 52.83
C GLU A 411 35.26 -13.40 51.74
N ILE A 412 35.33 -12.95 50.48
CA ILE A 412 34.76 -13.69 49.34
C ILE A 412 35.44 -15.06 49.17
N GLN A 413 36.76 -15.13 49.34
CA GLN A 413 37.51 -16.39 49.23
C GLN A 413 37.17 -17.37 50.36
N LEU A 414 37.00 -16.87 51.59
CA LEU A 414 36.59 -17.69 52.74
C LEU A 414 35.17 -18.26 52.56
N LEU A 415 34.23 -17.43 52.08
CA LEU A 415 32.87 -17.88 51.78
C LEU A 415 32.86 -18.95 50.68
N GLN A 416 33.69 -18.79 49.64
CA GLN A 416 33.85 -19.79 48.59
C GLN A 416 34.41 -21.12 49.11
N TRP A 417 35.39 -21.07 50.02
CA TRP A 417 35.94 -22.27 50.65
C TRP A 417 34.88 -22.97 51.52
N GLN A 418 34.14 -22.20 52.32
CA GLN A 418 33.09 -22.72 53.20
C GLN A 418 31.97 -23.43 52.41
N VAL A 419 31.49 -22.83 51.32
CA VAL A 419 30.48 -23.46 50.44
C VAL A 419 30.99 -24.78 49.87
N ARG A 420 32.28 -24.86 49.53
CA ARG A 420 32.87 -26.10 49.01
C ARG A 420 32.91 -27.19 50.08
N THR A 421 33.39 -26.89 51.28
CA THR A 421 33.46 -27.84 52.39
C THR A 421 32.08 -28.36 52.76
N PHE A 422 31.08 -27.48 52.90
CA PHE A 422 29.71 -27.93 53.14
C PHE A 422 29.17 -28.81 52.02
N GLY A 423 29.49 -28.51 50.76
CA GLY A 423 29.13 -29.37 49.64
C GLY A 423 29.72 -30.77 49.74
N GLU A 424 30.97 -30.90 50.18
CA GLU A 424 31.65 -32.17 50.41
C GLU A 424 31.02 -32.95 51.59
N ASP A 425 30.74 -32.27 52.70
CA ASP A 425 30.09 -32.86 53.88
C ASP A 425 28.69 -33.41 53.56
N PHE A 426 27.88 -32.68 52.78
CA PHE A 426 26.55 -33.16 52.36
C PHE A 426 26.63 -34.42 51.47
N GLN A 427 27.63 -34.51 50.60
CA GLN A 427 27.82 -35.70 49.75
C GLN A 427 28.29 -36.90 50.57
N GLN A 428 29.15 -36.66 51.56
CA GLN A 428 29.61 -37.69 52.48
C GLN A 428 28.45 -38.23 53.33
N GLU A 429 27.66 -37.35 53.93
CA GLU A 429 26.47 -37.71 54.71
C GLU A 429 25.47 -38.52 53.87
N LYS A 430 25.23 -38.11 52.62
CA LYS A 430 24.38 -38.85 51.70
C LYS A 430 24.92 -40.27 51.44
N SER A 431 26.23 -40.40 51.20
CA SER A 431 26.87 -41.69 50.96
C SER A 431 26.82 -42.61 52.19
N ASP A 432 26.97 -42.04 53.38
CA ASP A 432 26.88 -42.78 54.64
C ASP A 432 25.43 -43.23 54.93
N ARG A 433 24.44 -42.40 54.61
CA ARG A 433 23.03 -42.77 54.66
C ARG A 433 22.69 -43.92 53.72
N GLU A 434 23.16 -43.89 52.47
CA GLU A 434 22.95 -44.97 51.51
C GLU A 434 23.56 -46.29 52.01
N ARG A 435 24.74 -46.24 52.65
CA ARG A 435 25.38 -47.42 53.25
C ARG A 435 24.56 -47.96 54.42
N ALA A 436 24.02 -47.09 55.28
CA ALA A 436 23.16 -47.49 56.39
C ALA A 436 21.86 -48.13 55.88
N GLU A 437 21.21 -47.55 54.87
CA GLU A 437 20.01 -48.10 54.25
C GLU A 437 20.27 -49.46 53.60
N GLN A 438 21.44 -49.63 52.97
CA GLN A 438 21.85 -50.93 52.42
C GLN A 438 22.03 -51.97 53.53
N HIS A 439 22.67 -51.60 54.65
CA HIS A 439 22.82 -52.48 55.80
C HIS A 439 21.47 -52.88 56.42
N VAL A 440 20.53 -51.95 56.52
CA VAL A 440 19.15 -52.23 56.96
C VAL A 440 18.48 -53.25 56.05
N LYS A 441 18.54 -53.05 54.72
CA LYS A 441 17.98 -54.01 53.75
C LYS A 441 18.59 -55.41 53.88
N ASP A 442 19.89 -55.49 54.14
CA ASP A 442 20.56 -56.79 54.30
C ASP A 442 20.19 -57.46 55.63
N LEU A 443 20.00 -56.70 56.71
CA LEU A 443 19.43 -57.21 57.96
C LEU A 443 17.99 -57.70 57.79
N GLU A 444 17.15 -56.98 57.03
CA GLU A 444 15.78 -57.39 56.72
C GLU A 444 15.74 -58.72 55.95
N LYS A 445 16.65 -58.91 54.97
CA LYS A 445 16.81 -60.20 54.26
C LYS A 445 17.20 -61.31 55.22
N GLN A 446 18.15 -61.08 56.13
CA GLN A 446 18.56 -62.07 57.12
C GLN A 446 17.39 -62.45 58.05
N ILE A 447 16.66 -61.45 58.56
CA ILE A 447 15.46 -61.68 59.40
C ILE A 447 14.42 -62.50 58.63
N ASN A 448 14.15 -62.17 57.36
CA ASN A 448 13.20 -62.93 56.55
C ASN A 448 13.67 -64.37 56.29
N ALA A 449 14.96 -64.58 56.03
CA ALA A 449 15.53 -65.93 55.92
C ALA A 449 15.37 -66.74 57.21
N PHE A 450 15.63 -66.12 58.37
CA PHE A 450 15.41 -66.75 59.67
C PHE A 450 13.92 -67.05 59.92
N LYS A 451 13.01 -66.13 59.57
CA LYS A 451 11.56 -66.35 59.68
C LYS A 451 11.08 -67.52 58.82
N ILE A 452 11.56 -67.64 57.58
CA ILE A 452 11.24 -68.77 56.69
C ILE A 452 11.78 -70.08 57.27
N ARG A 453 13.02 -70.08 57.77
CA ARG A 453 13.64 -71.25 58.40
C ARG A 453 12.87 -71.70 59.65
N LEU A 454 12.52 -70.77 60.55
CA LEU A 454 11.69 -71.03 61.72
C LEU A 454 10.32 -71.59 61.32
N SER A 455 9.66 -70.99 60.33
CA SER A 455 8.37 -71.47 59.81
C SER A 455 8.47 -72.88 59.22
N SER A 456 9.61 -73.23 58.60
CA SER A 456 9.87 -74.58 58.11
C SER A 456 10.06 -75.58 59.25
N MET A 457 10.89 -75.23 60.25
CA MET A 457 11.09 -76.08 61.43
C MET A 457 9.80 -76.27 62.22
N GLU A 458 8.96 -75.24 62.35
CA GLU A 458 7.64 -75.37 62.97
C GLU A 458 6.70 -76.26 62.17
N ARG A 459 6.72 -76.18 60.83
CA ARG A 459 5.94 -77.07 59.96
C ARG A 459 6.40 -78.52 60.10
N GLU A 460 7.71 -78.75 60.14
CA GLU A 460 8.29 -80.07 60.41
C GLU A 460 7.89 -80.59 61.79
N ARG A 461 7.98 -79.76 62.83
CA ARG A 461 7.52 -80.10 64.19
C ARG A 461 6.04 -80.47 64.21
N ARG A 462 5.17 -79.70 63.55
CA ARG A 462 3.73 -79.98 63.44
C ARG A 462 3.46 -81.27 62.64
N ASN A 463 4.23 -81.55 61.60
CA ASN A 463 4.12 -82.79 60.83
C ASN A 463 4.59 -84.00 61.63
N TRP A 464 5.67 -83.86 62.41
CA TRP A 464 6.15 -84.88 63.33
C TRP A 464 5.13 -85.17 64.44
N GLN A 465 4.53 -84.14 65.03
CA GLN A 465 3.42 -84.28 65.98
C GLN A 465 2.21 -85.00 65.37
N ARG A 466 1.81 -84.64 64.14
CA ARG A 466 0.74 -85.34 63.42
C ARG A 466 1.09 -86.80 63.16
N GLN A 467 2.32 -87.11 62.75
CA GLN A 467 2.78 -88.48 62.50
C GLN A 467 2.83 -89.32 63.79
N HIS A 468 3.17 -88.70 64.93
CA HIS A 468 3.07 -89.32 66.25
C HIS A 468 1.62 -89.53 66.70
N HIS A 469 0.71 -88.59 66.44
CA HIS A 469 -0.72 -88.79 66.73
C HIS A 469 -1.37 -89.89 65.87
N TYR A 470 -0.92 -90.10 64.62
CA TYR A 470 -1.37 -91.24 63.79
C TYR A 470 -0.81 -92.60 64.24
N ARG A 471 0.34 -92.63 64.95
CA ARG A 471 0.88 -93.86 65.57
C ARG A 471 0.36 -94.11 66.99
N SER A 472 -0.17 -93.09 67.66
CA SER A 472 -0.55 -93.13 69.07
C SER A 472 -2.06 -93.08 69.31
N ASN A 473 -2.87 -93.57 68.36
CA ASN A 473 -4.31 -93.82 68.55
C ASN A 473 -4.65 -95.31 68.77
N THR A 474 -3.71 -96.03 69.38
CA THR A 474 -3.94 -97.27 70.13
C THR A 474 -3.15 -97.14 71.43
N GLY A 475 -3.84 -96.94 72.55
CA GLY A 475 -3.23 -97.06 73.88
C GLY A 475 -3.24 -95.78 74.69
N LEU A 476 -4.21 -95.73 75.59
CA LEU A 476 -4.26 -94.98 76.85
C LEU A 476 -2.88 -94.84 77.53
N ILE A 477 -2.62 -93.72 78.20
CA ILE A 477 -2.22 -93.63 79.62
C ILE A 477 -1.96 -92.14 79.97
N GLN A 478 -2.65 -91.71 81.04
CA GLN A 478 -2.35 -90.50 81.82
C GLN A 478 -1.01 -90.66 82.53
N CYS A 479 -0.24 -89.58 82.61
CA CYS A 479 0.62 -89.31 83.77
C CYS A 479 0.55 -87.81 84.06
N ASP A 480 0.11 -87.49 85.27
CA ASP A 480 0.38 -86.23 85.95
C ASP A 480 1.87 -86.17 86.34
N ASP A 481 2.44 -84.96 86.42
CA ASP A 481 3.29 -84.48 87.53
C ASP A 481 4.04 -83.18 87.13
N ASP A 482 3.65 -82.10 87.83
CA ASP A 482 4.43 -81.14 88.61
C ASP A 482 5.65 -80.34 88.06
N ASN A 483 5.62 -79.06 88.50
CA ASN A 483 6.67 -78.06 88.73
C ASN A 483 7.06 -77.09 87.59
N ASP A 484 6.81 -75.79 87.82
CA ASP A 484 7.86 -74.77 88.02
C ASP A 484 7.22 -73.38 88.28
N ILE A 485 7.32 -72.86 89.52
CA ILE A 485 8.24 -71.80 89.99
C ILE A 485 7.80 -70.38 89.57
N ASP A 486 7.24 -69.67 90.56
CA ASP A 486 7.11 -68.21 90.64
C ASP A 486 8.48 -67.51 90.61
N ILE A 487 8.59 -66.43 89.85
CA ILE A 487 9.63 -65.39 90.03
C ILE A 487 8.99 -64.00 89.97
N ASP A 488 9.32 -63.23 91.00
CA ASP A 488 8.81 -61.93 91.40
C ASP A 488 8.98 -60.76 90.43
N ALA A 489 8.12 -59.78 90.69
CA ALA A 489 8.10 -58.43 90.14
C ALA A 489 9.38 -57.62 90.41
N VAL A 490 9.84 -56.88 89.39
CA VAL A 490 10.64 -55.65 89.54
C VAL A 490 10.15 -54.60 88.53
N GLU A 491 9.43 -53.64 89.09
CA GLU A 491 9.54 -52.18 88.89
C GLU A 491 10.04 -51.65 87.53
N MET A 492 9.13 -51.06 86.75
CA MET A 492 9.44 -50.19 85.61
C MET A 492 9.34 -48.71 86.03
N PRO A 493 10.43 -47.91 85.92
CA PRO A 493 10.33 -46.46 86.00
C PRO A 493 10.11 -45.87 84.61
N GLN A 494 9.13 -44.96 84.53
CA GLN A 494 8.94 -44.05 83.40
C GLN A 494 10.08 -43.03 83.31
N PRO A 495 10.25 -42.42 82.12
CA PRO A 495 10.43 -40.99 82.08
C PRO A 495 9.40 -40.31 81.17
N SER A 496 8.54 -39.53 81.82
CA SER A 496 8.14 -38.17 81.47
C SER A 496 8.58 -37.60 80.12
N SER A 497 7.59 -37.19 79.32
CA SER A 497 7.71 -36.04 78.41
C SER A 497 6.42 -35.22 78.49
N PRO A 498 6.48 -33.94 78.91
CA PRO A 498 5.44 -32.96 78.64
C PRO A 498 5.68 -32.20 77.32
N PRO A 499 4.65 -31.50 76.79
CA PRO A 499 4.58 -31.08 75.39
C PRO A 499 4.75 -29.57 75.15
N LEU A 500 4.80 -29.22 73.85
CA LEU A 500 4.63 -27.89 73.21
C LEU A 500 5.82 -26.93 73.41
N ILE A 501 6.42 -26.31 72.37
CA ILE A 501 5.87 -25.42 71.34
C ILE A 501 6.90 -25.37 70.19
N LEU A 502 6.49 -25.46 68.92
CA LEU A 502 7.19 -24.70 67.87
C LEU A 502 6.27 -24.43 66.66
N THR A 503 5.89 -23.16 66.55
CA THR A 503 5.45 -22.49 65.34
C THR A 503 6.58 -22.40 64.31
N GLY A 504 6.22 -22.47 63.02
CA GLY A 504 6.97 -21.74 61.98
C GLY A 504 7.61 -22.54 60.84
N ARG A 505 6.78 -22.96 59.88
CA ARG A 505 6.89 -22.71 58.42
C ARG A 505 8.29 -22.68 57.76
N GLY A 506 8.50 -23.57 56.78
CA GLY A 506 9.51 -23.39 55.73
C GLY A 506 9.77 -24.61 54.83
N LEU A 507 8.99 -24.72 53.74
CA LEU A 507 9.34 -25.22 52.39
C LEU A 507 10.42 -26.31 52.23
N TYR A 508 10.05 -27.47 51.66
CA TYR A 508 10.47 -27.97 50.33
C TYR A 508 10.13 -29.49 50.17
N GLN A 509 9.11 -29.74 49.33
CA GLN A 509 9.02 -30.71 48.23
C GLN A 509 9.89 -31.99 48.23
N SER A 510 9.24 -33.17 48.17
CA SER A 510 9.58 -34.26 47.23
C SER A 510 8.49 -35.36 47.21
N ASP A 511 7.93 -35.57 46.01
CA ASP A 511 7.42 -36.78 45.31
C ASP A 511 7.30 -38.12 46.08
N CYS A 512 6.34 -39.04 45.81
CA CYS A 512 5.53 -39.35 44.63
C CYS A 512 4.37 -40.31 45.03
N GLY A 513 3.33 -40.45 44.20
CA GLY A 513 2.35 -41.55 44.35
C GLY A 513 1.10 -41.43 43.49
N GLU A 514 1.20 -41.94 42.27
CA GLU A 514 0.19 -42.65 41.47
C GLU A 514 -1.32 -42.38 41.69
N GLY A 515 -1.97 -41.93 40.60
CA GLY A 515 -3.42 -41.96 40.43
C GLY A 515 -3.76 -41.92 38.95
N LEU A 516 -4.14 -43.09 38.41
CA LEU A 516 -4.77 -43.26 37.11
C LEU A 516 -6.09 -42.49 37.08
N ASP A 517 -6.36 -41.75 36.00
CA ASP A 517 -7.71 -41.66 35.41
C ASP A 517 -7.62 -41.15 33.96
N GLU A 518 -8.23 -41.94 33.08
CA GLU A 518 -8.50 -41.64 31.67
C GLU A 518 -9.48 -40.46 31.54
N VAL A 519 -9.12 -39.42 30.78
CA VAL A 519 -10.09 -38.67 29.96
C VAL A 519 -9.41 -38.25 28.66
N ASP A 520 -9.94 -38.79 27.57
CA ASP A 520 -9.68 -38.46 26.17
C ASP A 520 -10.20 -37.05 25.81
N GLN A 521 -9.70 -36.48 24.71
CA GLN A 521 -10.17 -35.29 23.96
C GLN A 521 -9.48 -33.92 24.23
N THR A 522 -8.47 -33.59 23.43
CA THR A 522 -8.61 -32.77 22.19
C THR A 522 -7.25 -32.22 21.73
N SER A 523 -6.98 -32.42 20.45
CA SER A 523 -5.69 -32.28 19.77
C SER A 523 -5.36 -30.87 19.28
N ASP A 524 -5.45 -29.83 20.14
CA ASP A 524 -5.33 -28.43 19.68
C ASP A 524 -4.28 -27.56 20.40
N ASP A 525 -3.37 -28.14 21.17
CA ASP A 525 -2.40 -27.41 22.01
C ASP A 525 -0.95 -27.37 21.52
N VAL A 526 -0.75 -27.64 20.23
CA VAL A 526 0.59 -27.68 19.61
C VAL A 526 0.72 -26.59 18.54
N ILE A 527 1.75 -25.75 18.68
CA ILE A 527 2.16 -24.74 17.69
C ILE A 527 3.29 -25.35 16.85
N ARG A 528 3.21 -25.20 15.52
CA ARG A 528 4.21 -25.72 14.58
C ARG A 528 5.11 -24.62 14.05
N CYS A 529 6.40 -24.92 13.90
CA CYS A 529 7.32 -24.04 13.18
C CYS A 529 6.95 -24.02 11.67
N PRO A 530 6.80 -22.85 11.04
CA PRO A 530 6.39 -22.77 9.62
C PRO A 530 7.39 -23.40 8.64
N GLU A 531 8.67 -23.45 9.01
CA GLU A 531 9.76 -23.84 8.09
C GLU A 531 10.04 -25.36 8.12
N CYS A 532 10.03 -25.97 9.29
CA CYS A 532 10.38 -27.38 9.46
C CYS A 532 9.25 -28.24 10.06
N LEU A 533 8.10 -27.63 10.34
CA LEU A 533 6.91 -28.26 10.91
C LEU A 533 7.12 -28.95 12.27
N THR A 534 8.22 -28.65 12.96
CA THR A 534 8.49 -29.19 14.29
C THR A 534 7.45 -28.68 15.29
N GLU A 535 6.93 -29.60 16.10
CA GLU A 535 5.82 -29.38 17.01
C GLU A 535 6.28 -28.92 18.40
N PHE A 536 5.66 -27.86 18.92
CA PHE A 536 5.95 -27.29 20.24
C PHE A 536 4.66 -27.07 21.03
N PRO A 537 4.61 -27.41 22.33
CA PRO A 537 3.45 -27.12 23.17
C PRO A 537 3.29 -25.61 23.41
N LYS A 538 2.04 -25.10 23.46
CA LYS A 538 1.73 -23.67 23.69
C LYS A 538 2.36 -23.10 24.97
N SER A 539 2.61 -23.92 25.98
CA SER A 539 3.26 -23.52 27.24
C SER A 539 4.75 -23.15 27.08
N CYS A 540 5.39 -23.55 25.97
CA CYS A 540 6.82 -23.36 25.72
C CYS A 540 7.09 -22.44 24.52
N HIS A 541 6.40 -21.29 24.45
CA HIS A 541 6.58 -20.28 23.39
C HIS A 541 8.05 -19.82 23.23
N SER A 542 8.82 -19.77 24.33
CA SER A 542 10.24 -19.43 24.32
C SER A 542 11.11 -20.42 23.53
N ASP A 543 10.72 -21.69 23.48
CA ASP A 543 11.46 -22.73 22.80
C ASP A 543 11.19 -22.72 21.28
N LEU A 544 9.95 -22.41 20.88
CA LEU A 544 9.59 -22.15 19.49
C LEU A 544 10.38 -20.95 18.94
N LEU A 545 10.45 -19.83 19.66
CA LEU A 545 11.20 -18.64 19.21
C LEU A 545 12.71 -18.92 19.11
N ARG A 546 13.27 -19.69 20.03
CA ARG A 546 14.67 -20.11 19.98
C ARG A 546 14.93 -21.05 18.80
N HIS A 547 13.97 -21.92 18.50
CA HIS A 547 14.03 -22.80 17.34
C HIS A 547 13.89 -22.03 16.02
N MET A 548 12.94 -21.10 15.90
CA MET A 548 12.79 -20.25 14.70
C MET A 548 14.06 -19.45 14.38
N ASN A 549 14.75 -18.92 15.40
CA ASN A 549 16.04 -18.24 15.22
C ASN A 549 17.17 -19.15 14.69
N LYS A 550 17.05 -20.47 14.89
CA LYS A 550 17.98 -21.46 14.34
C LYS A 550 17.52 -22.03 13.00
N CYS A 551 16.20 -22.09 12.77
CA CYS A 551 15.60 -22.66 11.56
C CYS A 551 15.59 -21.69 10.38
N LEU A 552 15.73 -20.38 10.63
CA LEU A 552 15.88 -19.32 9.61
C LEU A 552 17.32 -19.15 9.10
N LYS A 553 18.26 -20.00 9.54
CA LYS A 553 19.62 -20.12 9.00
C LYS A 553 19.74 -21.43 8.24
#